data_AF-A0A7T5E6K3-F1
#
_entry.id   AF-A0A7T5E6K3-F1
#
_cell.length_a   1.000
_cell.length_b   1.000
_cell.length_c   1.000
_cell.angle_alpha   90.00
_cell.angle_beta   90.00
_cell.angle_gamma   90.00
#
_symmetry.space_group_name_H-M   'P 1'
#
loop_
_entity.id
_entity.type
_entity.pdbx_description
1 polymer ?
#
loop_
_entity_poly.entity_id
_entity_poly.type
_entity_poly.pdbx_seq_one_letter_code
_entity_poly.pdbx_strand_id
1 'polypeptide(L)'
;MPPQGIEVLGRAGLSRQEIAGPPLTYLHLRLVALSDVFNGYSMPHFLKLAASGVALATLVALQACGGASTTTEEPSAAPQAAGDAAETGTLAIRANGEDFVRQGFTSRDGWKITFDHVYVSLSDITASQTDPPFNPEAGEELQAKAQVVVDSPKVVDLAEGDDSADPVLVTELEAPAGRFNALAWTMVPAADGPSAGYSLWLQGTATKDGQTLPFTLRLSEALAFTCGDFVGDERKGILEANGTADLEATFHFDHLFGDGDAPADDDINTGALGFDPLAALAENGEVNLDSAALEAGLSAEDYATFLNILPSLGHVGEGHCEEIQLTAS
;
A
#
# COMPACT_ATOMS: atom_id res chain seq x y z
N MET A 1 -46.03 62.19 -34.10
CA MET A 1 -44.59 62.48 -34.33
C MET A 1 -44.53 63.90 -34.87
N PRO A 2 -43.94 64.88 -34.15
CA PRO A 2 -42.62 64.90 -33.47
C PRO A 2 -42.79 65.22 -31.94
N PRO A 3 -41.87 65.81 -31.12
CA PRO A 3 -40.47 66.30 -31.29
C PRO A 3 -39.49 66.07 -30.07
N GLN A 4 -38.31 66.72 -30.12
CA GLN A 4 -37.33 67.06 -29.03
C GLN A 4 -36.53 65.88 -28.41
N GLY A 5 -35.22 65.89 -28.18
CA GLY A 5 -34.25 66.96 -27.98
C GLY A 5 -33.75 66.94 -26.53
N ILE A 6 -32.60 66.29 -26.23
CA ILE A 6 -31.75 66.56 -25.04
C ILE A 6 -30.28 66.33 -25.43
N GLU A 7 -29.50 67.37 -25.17
CA GLU A 7 -28.04 67.49 -25.27
C GLU A 7 -27.43 67.25 -23.86
N VAL A 8 -26.09 67.13 -23.78
CA VAL A 8 -25.19 67.57 -22.67
C VAL A 8 -24.22 66.50 -22.09
N LEU A 9 -22.92 66.73 -22.39
CA LEU A 9 -21.66 66.49 -21.62
C LEU A 9 -21.22 65.04 -21.29
N GLY A 10 -19.96 64.61 -21.39
CA GLY A 10 -18.67 65.25 -21.65
C GLY A 10 -17.51 64.34 -21.14
N ARG A 11 -16.25 64.76 -21.40
CA ARG A 11 -14.93 64.20 -20.99
C ARG A 11 -14.37 63.06 -21.85
N ALA A 12 -13.26 63.26 -22.58
CA ALA A 12 -11.85 63.32 -22.13
C ALA A 12 -11.49 62.04 -21.34
N GLY A 13 -10.59 61.14 -21.74
CA GLY A 13 -9.31 61.30 -22.43
C GLY A 13 -8.25 60.59 -21.56
N LEU A 14 -7.35 59.81 -22.17
CA LEU A 14 -6.11 59.24 -21.59
C LEU A 14 -6.34 58.14 -20.53
N SER A 15 -5.55 57.09 -20.38
CA SER A 15 -4.32 56.60 -21.02
C SER A 15 -4.17 55.11 -20.66
N ARG A 16 -3.65 54.29 -21.58
CA ARG A 16 -3.06 52.99 -21.25
C ARG A 16 -1.97 53.19 -20.21
N GLN A 17 -2.07 52.49 -19.09
CA GLN A 17 -0.97 52.32 -18.16
C GLN A 17 -0.52 50.86 -18.27
N GLU A 18 0.59 50.66 -18.97
CA GLU A 18 1.40 49.44 -18.90
C GLU A 18 1.90 49.29 -17.47
N ILE A 19 1.54 48.19 -16.81
CA ILE A 19 2.13 47.81 -15.53
C ILE A 19 3.41 47.04 -15.86
N ALA A 20 4.53 47.76 -15.75
CA ALA A 20 5.85 47.17 -15.70
C ALA A 20 6.00 46.41 -14.38
N GLY A 21 6.23 45.10 -14.46
CA GLY A 21 6.58 44.27 -13.31
C GLY A 21 8.01 44.57 -12.81
N PRO A 22 8.27 44.49 -11.50
CA PRO A 22 9.61 44.68 -10.95
C PRO A 22 10.52 43.46 -11.23
N PRO A 23 11.85 43.66 -11.26
CA PRO A 23 12.80 42.66 -11.70
C PRO A 23 13.02 41.56 -10.64
N LEU A 24 13.21 40.33 -11.15
CA LEU A 24 13.73 39.17 -10.43
C LEU A 24 15.03 39.54 -9.72
N THR A 25 14.98 39.54 -8.38
CA THR A 25 16.17 39.71 -7.54
C THR A 25 16.62 38.33 -7.08
N TYR A 26 17.84 37.98 -7.45
CA TYR A 26 18.59 36.78 -7.06
C TYR A 26 18.52 36.54 -5.54
N LEU A 27 17.89 35.43 -5.14
CA LEU A 27 17.99 34.92 -3.77
C LEU A 27 19.31 34.14 -3.63
N HIS A 28 20.24 34.68 -2.85
CA HIS A 28 21.45 33.98 -2.44
C HIS A 28 21.08 32.83 -1.50
N LEU A 29 21.34 31.60 -1.95
CA LEU A 29 21.37 30.41 -1.09
C LEU A 29 22.52 30.58 -0.09
N ARG A 30 22.21 30.86 1.18
CA ARG A 30 23.17 30.67 2.28
C ARG A 30 23.06 29.25 2.78
N LEU A 31 24.03 28.42 2.38
CA LEU A 31 24.35 27.18 3.06
C LEU A 31 24.83 27.54 4.47
N VAL A 32 24.04 27.22 5.50
CA VAL A 32 24.51 27.20 6.89
C VAL A 32 24.72 25.72 7.25
N ALA A 33 25.98 25.35 7.39
CA ALA A 33 26.38 24.09 8.00
C ALA A 33 26.00 24.13 9.48
N LEU A 34 25.22 23.14 9.92
CA LEU A 34 25.08 22.77 11.32
C LEU A 34 25.79 21.43 11.50
N SER A 35 27.06 21.54 11.88
CA SER A 35 27.84 20.48 12.51
C SER A 35 27.56 20.46 14.02
N ASP A 36 27.65 19.27 14.59
CA ASP A 36 27.89 18.97 16.00
C ASP A 36 26.72 19.08 17.00
N VAL A 37 25.94 18.00 17.14
CA VAL A 37 25.58 17.42 18.47
C VAL A 37 25.41 15.90 18.35
N PHE A 38 26.50 15.14 18.49
CA PHE A 38 26.43 13.76 18.99
C PHE A 38 27.53 13.60 20.03
N ASN A 39 27.14 13.60 21.30
CA ASN A 39 28.02 13.25 22.40
C ASN A 39 27.32 12.26 23.32
N GLY A 40 27.87 11.05 23.36
CA GLY A 40 27.92 10.24 24.57
C GLY A 40 26.81 9.22 24.77
N TYR A 41 27.00 8.00 24.26
CA TYR A 41 26.77 6.81 25.09
C TYR A 41 27.94 5.85 25.01
N SER A 42 28.45 5.55 26.20
CA SER A 42 29.63 4.78 26.54
C SER A 42 29.30 3.28 26.55
N MET A 43 30.04 2.47 25.80
CA MET A 43 30.07 1.02 25.95
C MET A 43 31.07 0.63 27.07
N PRO A 44 30.71 -0.28 27.99
CA PRO A 44 31.72 -0.98 28.78
C PRO A 44 32.22 -2.24 28.07
N HIS A 45 33.54 -2.26 27.97
CA HIS A 45 34.48 -3.37 27.77
C HIS A 45 34.03 -4.81 28.09
N PHE A 46 34.29 -5.68 27.10
CA PHE A 46 35.09 -6.91 27.18
C PHE A 46 35.38 -7.50 28.57
N LEU A 47 34.87 -8.72 28.82
CA LEU A 47 35.54 -9.67 29.69
C LEU A 47 35.84 -10.99 28.95
N LYS A 48 37.12 -11.34 29.02
CA LYS A 48 37.79 -12.51 28.44
C LYS A 48 37.30 -13.79 29.13
N LEU A 49 37.10 -14.86 28.36
CA LEU A 49 37.41 -16.20 28.85
C LEU A 49 38.26 -16.94 27.81
N ALA A 50 39.42 -17.38 28.25
CA ALA A 50 40.35 -18.22 27.51
C ALA A 50 40.59 -19.51 28.29
N ALA A 51 40.92 -20.54 27.50
CA ALA A 51 41.79 -21.67 27.81
C ALA A 51 41.15 -22.96 28.40
N SER A 52 41.15 -23.96 27.52
CA SER A 52 41.89 -25.23 27.64
C SER A 52 41.27 -26.41 28.38
N GLY A 53 41.10 -27.50 27.62
CA GLY A 53 41.02 -28.87 28.10
C GLY A 53 41.25 -29.87 26.95
N VAL A 54 42.47 -30.39 26.85
CA VAL A 54 42.93 -31.42 25.91
C VAL A 54 42.74 -32.82 26.52
N ALA A 55 42.26 -33.79 25.72
CA ALA A 55 42.60 -35.24 25.75
C ALA A 55 41.88 -35.90 24.55
N LEU A 56 42.49 -36.39 23.47
CA LEU A 56 43.50 -37.44 23.25
C LEU A 56 43.06 -38.86 23.70
N ALA A 57 42.58 -39.68 22.74
CA ALA A 57 42.91 -41.11 22.62
C ALA A 57 42.36 -41.73 21.31
N THR A 58 43.29 -42.02 20.39
CA THR A 58 43.46 -43.21 19.50
C THR A 58 42.55 -44.44 19.76
N LEU A 59 42.19 -45.32 18.81
CA LEU A 59 43.07 -46.11 17.93
C LEU A 59 42.24 -47.00 16.94
N VAL A 60 42.62 -46.95 15.64
CA VAL A 60 42.90 -48.00 14.60
C VAL A 60 42.09 -49.32 14.50
N ALA A 61 41.83 -49.68 13.22
CA ALA A 61 41.94 -51.01 12.55
C ALA A 61 40.60 -51.49 11.91
N LEU A 62 40.49 -52.08 10.71
CA LEU A 62 41.32 -52.32 9.52
C LEU A 62 40.43 -53.15 8.54
N GLN A 63 40.76 -53.18 7.25
CA GLN A 63 40.42 -54.22 6.23
C GLN A 63 39.02 -54.24 5.59
N ALA A 64 38.81 -54.55 4.30
CA ALA A 64 39.70 -54.87 3.19
C ALA A 64 38.94 -54.91 1.83
N CYS A 65 39.70 -54.61 0.77
CA CYS A 65 39.73 -55.19 -0.58
C CYS A 65 38.45 -55.62 -1.34
N GLY A 66 38.34 -55.06 -2.56
CA GLY A 66 38.47 -55.86 -3.79
C GLY A 66 37.22 -56.01 -4.64
N GLY A 67 37.24 -55.48 -5.87
CA GLY A 67 36.20 -55.75 -6.86
C GLY A 67 36.46 -55.09 -8.21
N ALA A 68 36.93 -55.90 -9.15
CA ALA A 68 37.41 -55.61 -10.50
C ALA A 68 36.53 -54.70 -11.39
N SER A 69 37.23 -53.89 -12.19
CA SER A 69 36.73 -53.25 -13.41
C SER A 69 36.19 -54.27 -14.41
N THR A 70 35.00 -54.02 -14.94
CA THR A 70 34.55 -54.53 -16.23
C THR A 70 33.98 -53.38 -17.05
N THR A 71 34.70 -53.06 -18.12
CA THR A 71 34.30 -52.10 -19.14
C THR A 71 33.36 -52.82 -20.11
N THR A 72 32.12 -52.33 -20.20
CA THR A 72 31.20 -52.66 -21.29
C THR A 72 30.71 -51.33 -21.87
N GLU A 73 31.11 -51.06 -23.11
CA GLU A 73 30.57 -49.99 -23.96
C GLU A 73 29.22 -50.40 -24.55
N GLU A 74 28.18 -49.59 -24.34
CA GLU A 74 27.05 -49.29 -25.25
C GLU A 74 25.99 -48.47 -24.48
N PRO A 75 25.12 -47.68 -25.15
CA PRO A 75 25.36 -46.60 -26.10
C PRO A 75 25.10 -45.23 -25.45
N SER A 76 25.70 -44.18 -26.04
CA SER A 76 25.52 -42.78 -25.66
C SER A 76 24.07 -42.32 -25.85
N ALA A 77 23.29 -42.38 -24.77
CA ALA A 77 22.10 -41.57 -24.60
C ALA A 77 22.56 -40.16 -24.20
N ALA A 78 22.20 -39.16 -25.00
CA ALA A 78 22.36 -37.76 -24.62
C ALA A 78 21.69 -37.53 -23.26
N PRO A 79 22.31 -36.80 -22.32
CA PRO A 79 21.62 -36.39 -21.10
C PRO A 79 20.53 -35.39 -21.50
N GLN A 80 19.32 -35.86 -21.70
CA GLN A 80 18.14 -35.04 -21.53
C GLN A 80 18.12 -34.65 -20.05
N ALA A 81 18.52 -33.42 -19.76
CA ALA A 81 18.15 -32.77 -18.53
C ALA A 81 16.61 -32.70 -18.53
N ALA A 82 15.98 -33.69 -17.89
CA ALA A 82 14.65 -33.51 -17.34
C ALA A 82 14.83 -32.40 -16.30
N GLY A 83 14.52 -31.17 -16.68
CA GLY A 83 14.24 -30.16 -15.68
C GLY A 83 13.01 -30.69 -14.95
N ASP A 84 13.18 -31.04 -13.67
CA ASP A 84 12.06 -31.38 -12.82
C ASP A 84 11.06 -30.23 -12.94
N ALA A 85 9.89 -30.51 -13.51
CA ALA A 85 8.82 -29.54 -13.55
C ALA A 85 8.55 -29.15 -12.10
N ALA A 86 8.67 -27.87 -11.77
CA ALA A 86 8.39 -27.39 -10.43
C ALA A 86 6.99 -27.89 -10.03
N GLU A 87 6.91 -28.62 -8.93
CA GLU A 87 5.62 -29.09 -8.41
C GLU A 87 4.74 -27.87 -8.15
N THR A 88 3.46 -27.93 -8.52
CA THR A 88 2.53 -26.80 -8.41
C THR A 88 1.45 -27.07 -7.36
N GLY A 89 0.80 -26.00 -6.91
CA GLY A 89 -0.39 -26.02 -6.07
C GLY A 89 -1.30 -24.84 -6.41
N THR A 90 -2.34 -24.61 -5.61
CA THR A 90 -3.27 -23.49 -5.77
C THR A 90 -2.90 -22.34 -4.83
N LEU A 91 -2.59 -21.18 -5.38
CA LEU A 91 -2.44 -19.95 -4.62
C LEU A 91 -3.75 -19.15 -4.71
N ALA A 92 -4.32 -18.81 -3.56
CA ALA A 92 -5.46 -17.90 -3.46
C ALA A 92 -4.96 -16.49 -3.12
N ILE A 93 -5.40 -15.49 -3.89
CA ILE A 93 -5.17 -14.08 -3.55
C ILE A 93 -6.44 -13.51 -2.94
N ARG A 94 -6.31 -12.87 -1.80
CA ARG A 94 -7.40 -12.25 -1.04
C ARG A 94 -7.18 -10.76 -0.85
N ALA A 95 -8.28 -10.06 -0.61
CA ALA A 95 -8.29 -8.65 -0.22
C ALA A 95 -9.06 -8.49 1.10
N ASN A 96 -8.55 -7.67 2.00
CA ASN A 96 -9.09 -7.48 3.34
C ASN A 96 -9.13 -5.99 3.69
N GLY A 97 -10.27 -5.46 4.14
CA GLY A 97 -10.35 -4.11 4.71
C GLY A 97 -10.33 -4.11 6.24
N GLU A 98 -9.91 -5.24 6.82
CA GLU A 98 -9.99 -5.57 8.25
C GLU A 98 -11.41 -5.55 8.81
N ASP A 99 -11.51 -5.74 10.12
CA ASP A 99 -12.78 -5.67 10.83
C ASP A 99 -13.43 -4.29 10.70
N PHE A 100 -12.63 -3.23 10.49
CA PHE A 100 -13.08 -1.85 10.43
C PHE A 100 -14.10 -1.58 9.30
N VAL A 101 -13.91 -2.18 8.12
CA VAL A 101 -14.83 -1.95 7.00
C VAL A 101 -16.18 -2.63 7.18
N ARG A 102 -16.27 -3.66 8.03
CA ARG A 102 -17.52 -4.41 8.27
C ARG A 102 -18.22 -3.98 9.57
N GLN A 103 -17.45 -3.83 10.65
CA GLN A 103 -17.95 -3.49 11.97
C GLN A 103 -18.08 -1.97 12.18
N GLY A 104 -17.40 -1.18 11.33
CA GLY A 104 -17.24 0.26 11.54
C GLY A 104 -16.24 0.58 12.65
N PHE A 105 -15.92 1.86 12.80
CA PHE A 105 -14.99 2.33 13.83
C PHE A 105 -15.22 3.80 14.17
N THR A 106 -14.48 4.33 15.15
CA THR A 106 -14.51 5.75 15.50
C THR A 106 -13.23 6.41 14.98
N SER A 107 -13.38 7.41 14.13
CA SER A 107 -12.27 8.27 13.64
C SER A 107 -11.62 9.08 14.77
N ARG A 108 -10.42 9.63 14.51
CA ARG A 108 -9.66 10.44 15.49
C ARG A 108 -10.41 11.65 16.03
N ASP A 109 -11.35 12.17 15.25
CA ASP A 109 -12.16 13.33 15.59
C ASP A 109 -13.56 12.94 16.09
N GLY A 110 -13.80 11.66 16.37
CA GLY A 110 -14.96 11.18 17.10
C GLY A 110 -16.20 10.89 16.24
N TRP A 111 -16.07 10.84 14.91
CA TRP A 111 -17.14 10.31 14.07
C TRP A 111 -17.15 8.80 14.10
N LYS A 112 -18.32 8.22 14.39
CA LYS A 112 -18.59 6.80 14.19
C LYS A 112 -18.88 6.56 12.72
N ILE A 113 -18.02 5.79 12.06
CA ILE A 113 -18.07 5.48 10.64
C ILE A 113 -18.50 4.03 10.47
N THR A 114 -19.48 3.80 9.60
CA THR A 114 -19.86 2.46 9.13
C THR A 114 -19.87 2.47 7.61
N PHE A 115 -19.40 1.41 6.97
CA PHE A 115 -19.40 1.31 5.51
C PHE A 115 -20.54 0.41 5.03
N ASP A 116 -21.20 0.86 3.96
CA ASP A 116 -22.11 0.03 3.19
C ASP A 116 -21.34 -0.70 2.08
N HIS A 117 -20.38 0.00 1.45
CA HIS A 117 -19.52 -0.53 0.39
C HIS A 117 -18.13 0.08 0.43
N VAL A 118 -17.11 -0.73 0.16
CA VAL A 118 -15.71 -0.32 0.01
C VAL A 118 -15.14 -1.01 -1.22
N TYR A 119 -15.29 -0.38 -2.38
CA TYR A 119 -14.79 -0.96 -3.63
C TYR A 119 -13.33 -0.58 -3.86
N VAL A 120 -12.49 -1.58 -4.11
CA VAL A 120 -11.12 -1.41 -4.61
C VAL A 120 -10.98 -2.05 -5.99
N SER A 121 -10.34 -1.34 -6.91
CA SER A 121 -10.03 -1.83 -8.26
C SER A 121 -8.57 -2.23 -8.33
N LEU A 122 -8.30 -3.53 -8.22
CA LEU A 122 -6.97 -4.11 -8.16
C LEU A 122 -6.50 -4.50 -9.55
N SER A 123 -5.27 -4.15 -9.92
CA SER A 123 -4.63 -4.55 -11.17
C SER A 123 -3.16 -4.91 -10.93
N ASP A 124 -2.51 -5.42 -11.98
CA ASP A 124 -1.10 -5.82 -12.00
C ASP A 124 -0.67 -6.67 -10.79
N ILE A 125 -1.59 -7.49 -10.26
CA ILE A 125 -1.36 -8.25 -9.04
C ILE A 125 -0.29 -9.31 -9.31
N THR A 126 0.80 -9.24 -8.54
CA THR A 126 1.95 -10.13 -8.69
C THR A 126 2.33 -10.70 -7.32
N ALA A 127 2.27 -12.02 -7.18
CA ALA A 127 2.79 -12.72 -6.00
C ALA A 127 4.17 -13.31 -6.33
N SER A 128 5.16 -13.02 -5.50
CA SER A 128 6.56 -13.38 -5.74
C SER A 128 7.14 -14.24 -4.62
N GLN A 129 8.00 -15.18 -5.03
CA GLN A 129 8.92 -15.88 -4.14
C GLN A 129 10.29 -15.21 -4.26
N THR A 130 10.82 -14.69 -3.15
CA THR A 130 12.14 -14.06 -3.08
C THR A 130 13.01 -14.75 -2.03
N ASP A 131 14.32 -14.72 -2.24
CA ASP A 131 15.29 -15.14 -1.21
C ASP A 131 16.61 -14.38 -1.43
N PRO A 132 16.95 -13.44 -0.52
CA PRO A 132 16.29 -13.18 0.78
C PRO A 132 14.85 -12.63 0.64
N PRO A 133 14.02 -12.71 1.72
CA PRO A 133 12.71 -12.05 1.74
C PRO A 133 12.83 -10.57 1.37
N PHE A 134 11.87 -10.08 0.57
CA PHE A 134 11.84 -8.69 0.17
C PHE A 134 11.61 -7.78 1.38
N ASN A 135 12.39 -6.71 1.47
CA ASN A 135 12.22 -5.67 2.48
C ASN A 135 11.82 -4.35 1.80
N PRO A 136 10.54 -3.93 1.89
CA PRO A 136 10.07 -2.71 1.23
C PRO A 136 10.74 -1.43 1.75
N GLU A 137 11.31 -1.45 2.94
CA GLU A 137 11.98 -0.28 3.54
C GLU A 137 13.46 -0.17 3.15
N ALA A 138 14.02 -1.19 2.51
CA ALA A 138 15.44 -1.20 2.15
C ALA A 138 15.75 -0.30 0.93
N GLY A 139 14.74 0.12 0.17
CA GLY A 139 14.90 0.86 -1.09
C GLY A 139 15.54 0.02 -2.19
N GLU A 140 15.45 -1.31 -2.08
CA GLU A 140 15.95 -2.26 -3.08
C GLU A 140 14.81 -2.67 -4.02
N GLU A 141 15.13 -2.94 -5.28
CA GLU A 141 14.14 -3.46 -6.24
C GLU A 141 13.85 -4.94 -5.94
N LEU A 142 12.57 -5.32 -5.95
CA LEU A 142 12.14 -6.71 -5.74
C LEU A 142 12.78 -7.65 -6.77
N GLN A 143 13.48 -8.68 -6.29
CA GLN A 143 14.11 -9.72 -7.12
C GLN A 143 13.41 -11.07 -6.93
N ALA A 144 12.50 -11.41 -7.85
CA ALA A 144 11.74 -12.66 -7.80
C ALA A 144 12.55 -13.86 -8.33
N LYS A 145 12.52 -14.97 -7.60
CA LYS A 145 12.97 -16.30 -8.09
C LYS A 145 11.87 -16.99 -8.90
N ALA A 146 10.63 -16.80 -8.48
CA ALA A 146 9.42 -17.22 -9.15
C ALA A 146 8.32 -16.18 -8.88
N GLN A 147 7.41 -16.01 -9.83
CA GLN A 147 6.26 -15.14 -9.65
C GLN A 147 5.05 -15.71 -10.38
N VAL A 148 3.87 -15.33 -9.91
CA VAL A 148 2.62 -15.52 -10.62
C VAL A 148 1.91 -14.17 -10.74
N VAL A 149 1.25 -13.96 -11.88
CA VAL A 149 0.61 -12.69 -12.24
C VAL A 149 -0.86 -12.94 -12.48
N VAL A 150 -1.72 -12.03 -12.02
CA VAL A 150 -3.16 -12.07 -12.29
C VAL A 150 -3.44 -11.29 -13.58
N ASP A 151 -3.91 -11.99 -14.61
CA ASP A 151 -4.02 -11.47 -15.99
C ASP A 151 -5.05 -10.35 -16.20
N SER A 152 -5.94 -10.10 -15.24
CA SER A 152 -7.04 -9.15 -15.41
C SER A 152 -7.29 -8.35 -14.13
N PRO A 153 -7.60 -7.03 -14.23
CA PRO A 153 -8.07 -6.26 -13.10
C PRO A 153 -9.28 -6.91 -12.41
N LYS A 154 -9.40 -6.70 -11.10
CA LYS A 154 -10.49 -7.21 -10.25
C LYS A 154 -11.05 -6.05 -9.44
N VAL A 155 -12.37 -5.88 -9.48
CA VAL A 155 -13.08 -5.01 -8.55
C VAL A 155 -13.67 -5.88 -7.45
N VAL A 156 -13.35 -5.59 -6.20
CA VAL A 156 -13.89 -6.29 -5.03
C VAL A 156 -14.46 -5.28 -4.03
N ASP A 157 -15.47 -5.72 -3.27
CA ASP A 157 -16.06 -4.94 -2.18
C ASP A 157 -15.55 -5.47 -0.85
N LEU A 158 -14.69 -4.73 -0.17
CA LEU A 158 -14.08 -5.14 1.10
C LEU A 158 -15.11 -5.22 2.23
N ALA A 159 -16.24 -4.50 2.10
CA ALA A 159 -17.34 -4.57 3.05
C ALA A 159 -18.29 -5.75 2.76
N GLU A 160 -18.04 -6.56 1.72
CA GLU A 160 -18.86 -7.75 1.44
C GLU A 160 -18.75 -8.78 2.58
N GLY A 161 -19.91 -9.25 3.03
CA GLY A 161 -20.05 -10.23 4.10
C GLY A 161 -20.66 -9.65 5.38
N ASP A 162 -20.66 -10.44 6.44
CA ASP A 162 -20.94 -9.97 7.80
C ASP A 162 -19.63 -9.80 8.59
N ASP A 163 -19.73 -9.36 9.84
CA ASP A 163 -18.58 -9.12 10.75
C ASP A 163 -17.65 -10.34 10.93
N SER A 164 -18.07 -11.54 10.53
CA SER A 164 -17.31 -12.78 10.65
C SER A 164 -16.86 -13.37 9.30
N ALA A 165 -17.11 -12.67 8.19
CA ALA A 165 -16.76 -13.16 6.87
C ALA A 165 -15.25 -13.25 6.67
N ASP A 166 -14.81 -14.26 5.92
CA ASP A 166 -13.41 -14.36 5.49
C ASP A 166 -13.01 -13.15 4.62
N PRO A 167 -11.70 -12.84 4.50
CA PRO A 167 -11.21 -11.91 3.50
C PRO A 167 -11.69 -12.27 2.10
N VAL A 168 -12.00 -11.26 1.29
CA VAL A 168 -12.64 -11.42 -0.03
C VAL A 168 -11.70 -12.14 -0.99
N LEU A 169 -12.18 -13.21 -1.61
CA LEU A 169 -11.40 -13.93 -2.62
C LEU A 169 -11.32 -13.10 -3.90
N VAL A 170 -10.11 -12.70 -4.27
CA VAL A 170 -9.84 -11.95 -5.51
C VAL A 170 -9.70 -12.91 -6.69
N THR A 171 -8.87 -13.94 -6.52
CA THR A 171 -8.67 -14.98 -7.53
C THR A 171 -7.95 -16.21 -6.94
N GLU A 172 -7.98 -17.31 -7.69
CA GLU A 172 -7.16 -18.50 -7.45
C GLU A 172 -6.39 -18.80 -8.74
N LEU A 173 -5.14 -19.22 -8.59
CA LEU A 173 -4.28 -19.57 -9.71
C LEU A 173 -3.33 -20.70 -9.35
N GLU A 174 -2.94 -21.48 -10.37
CA GLU A 174 -1.89 -22.47 -10.21
C GLU A 174 -0.54 -21.77 -10.07
N ALA A 175 0.26 -22.18 -9.08
CA ALA A 175 1.54 -21.57 -8.77
C ALA A 175 2.57 -22.63 -8.36
N PRO A 176 3.88 -22.40 -8.60
CA PRO A 176 4.92 -23.30 -8.12
C PRO A 176 4.92 -23.37 -6.61
N ALA A 177 5.10 -24.57 -6.06
CA ALA A 177 5.29 -24.77 -4.63
C ALA A 177 6.49 -23.94 -4.13
N GLY A 178 6.39 -23.46 -2.89
CA GLY A 178 7.38 -22.58 -2.29
C GLY A 178 6.75 -21.52 -1.40
N ARG A 179 7.57 -20.56 -0.97
CA ARG A 179 7.16 -19.47 -0.09
C ARG A 179 7.01 -18.20 -0.90
N PHE A 180 5.77 -17.74 -1.06
CA PHE A 180 5.45 -16.42 -1.54
C PHE A 180 5.52 -15.44 -0.37
N ASN A 181 6.48 -14.53 -0.42
CA ASN A 181 6.87 -13.60 0.64
C ASN A 181 6.97 -12.16 0.13
N ALA A 182 6.32 -11.90 -1.00
CA ALA A 182 6.08 -10.57 -1.50
C ALA A 182 4.80 -10.57 -2.35
N LEU A 183 4.02 -9.51 -2.21
CA LEU A 183 2.81 -9.25 -2.98
C LEU A 183 2.87 -7.81 -3.47
N ALA A 184 2.59 -7.62 -4.76
CA ALA A 184 2.49 -6.29 -5.36
C ALA A 184 1.16 -6.16 -6.11
N TRP A 185 0.59 -4.97 -6.11
CA TRP A 185 -0.60 -4.64 -6.89
C TRP A 185 -0.66 -3.14 -7.17
N THR A 186 -1.44 -2.78 -8.19
CA THR A 186 -1.83 -1.41 -8.47
C THR A 186 -3.32 -1.23 -8.18
N MET A 187 -3.70 -0.01 -7.83
CA MET A 187 -5.09 0.42 -7.85
C MET A 187 -5.25 1.44 -8.97
N VAL A 188 -6.10 1.12 -9.94
CA VAL A 188 -6.37 1.99 -11.10
C VAL A 188 -7.87 2.13 -11.28
N PRO A 189 -8.36 3.26 -11.85
CA PRO A 189 -9.77 3.42 -12.16
C PRO A 189 -10.40 2.19 -12.82
N ALA A 190 -11.46 1.65 -12.21
CA ALA A 190 -12.15 0.49 -12.75
C ALA A 190 -12.73 0.78 -14.13
N ALA A 191 -12.59 -0.16 -15.06
CA ALA A 191 -13.16 -0.01 -16.40
C ALA A 191 -14.69 -0.18 -16.42
N ASP A 192 -15.21 -1.00 -15.51
CA ASP A 192 -16.62 -1.36 -15.38
C ASP A 192 -16.98 -1.69 -13.91
N GLY A 193 -18.23 -2.10 -13.68
CA GLY A 193 -18.73 -2.43 -12.35
C GLY A 193 -19.22 -1.23 -11.53
N PRO A 194 -19.55 -1.45 -10.24
CA PRO A 194 -20.12 -0.42 -9.37
C PRO A 194 -19.21 0.81 -9.18
N SER A 195 -17.89 0.61 -9.19
CA SER A 195 -16.88 1.65 -9.03
C SER A 195 -16.25 2.15 -10.34
N ALA A 196 -16.90 1.91 -11.49
CA ALA A 196 -16.38 2.33 -12.79
C ALA A 196 -15.93 3.80 -12.81
N GLY A 197 -14.70 4.05 -13.25
CA GLY A 197 -14.04 5.36 -13.26
C GLY A 197 -13.26 5.70 -11.99
N TYR A 198 -13.26 4.84 -10.97
CA TYR A 198 -12.63 5.08 -9.68
C TYR A 198 -11.75 3.89 -9.24
N SER A 199 -10.62 4.19 -8.60
CA SER A 199 -9.68 3.21 -8.06
C SER A 199 -10.09 2.76 -6.65
N LEU A 200 -10.66 3.69 -5.87
CA LEU A 200 -11.23 3.47 -4.55
C LEU A 200 -12.60 4.18 -4.45
N TRP A 201 -13.60 3.47 -3.94
CA TRP A 201 -14.91 4.03 -3.63
C TRP A 201 -15.31 3.63 -2.21
N LEU A 202 -15.50 4.61 -1.34
CA LEU A 202 -15.97 4.43 0.03
C LEU A 202 -17.40 4.96 0.13
N GLN A 203 -18.34 4.12 0.57
CA GLN A 203 -19.72 4.50 0.80
C GLN A 203 -20.15 4.05 2.19
N GLY A 204 -20.83 4.93 2.91
CA GLY A 204 -21.30 4.59 4.25
C GLY A 204 -22.02 5.73 4.95
N THR A 205 -22.00 5.67 6.28
CA THR A 205 -22.60 6.66 7.16
C THR A 205 -21.62 7.05 8.26
N ALA A 206 -21.53 8.35 8.55
CA ALA A 206 -20.77 8.89 9.67
C ALA A 206 -21.70 9.59 10.67
N THR A 207 -21.52 9.35 11.97
CA THR A 207 -22.33 9.98 13.02
C THR A 207 -21.47 10.57 14.15
N LYS A 208 -21.74 11.83 14.52
CA LYS A 208 -21.11 12.55 15.65
C LYS A 208 -22.12 13.52 16.26
N ASP A 209 -22.21 13.56 17.59
CA ASP A 209 -23.07 14.50 18.34
C ASP A 209 -24.54 14.61 17.86
N GLY A 210 -25.11 13.51 17.40
CA GLY A 210 -26.49 13.45 16.88
C GLY A 210 -26.66 13.95 15.44
N GLN A 211 -25.58 14.40 14.79
CA GLN A 211 -25.51 14.60 13.35
C GLN A 211 -25.15 13.27 12.68
N THR A 212 -25.90 12.91 11.65
CA THR A 212 -25.65 11.73 10.82
C THR A 212 -25.53 12.19 9.36
N LEU A 213 -24.43 11.82 8.71
CA LEU A 213 -24.12 12.14 7.33
C LEU A 213 -23.93 10.83 6.55
N PRO A 214 -24.80 10.50 5.57
CA PRO A 214 -24.41 9.57 4.53
C PRO A 214 -23.21 10.15 3.79
N PHE A 215 -22.27 9.29 3.40
CA PHE A 215 -21.11 9.69 2.63
C PHE A 215 -20.81 8.77 1.46
N THR A 216 -20.23 9.35 0.41
CA THR A 216 -19.64 8.67 -0.73
C THR A 216 -18.38 9.43 -1.12
N LEU A 217 -17.23 8.76 -1.06
CA LEU A 217 -15.92 9.26 -1.47
C LEU A 217 -15.44 8.43 -2.65
N ARG A 218 -15.10 9.08 -3.76
CA ARG A 218 -14.73 8.41 -5.02
C ARG A 218 -13.39 8.93 -5.52
N LEU A 219 -12.37 8.09 -5.45
CA LEU A 219 -11.00 8.44 -5.77
C LEU A 219 -10.63 7.84 -7.13
N SER A 220 -9.88 8.61 -7.91
CA SER A 220 -9.42 8.21 -9.26
C SER A 220 -7.90 8.11 -9.36
N GLU A 221 -7.21 8.47 -8.27
CA GLU A 221 -5.76 8.41 -8.13
C GLU A 221 -5.28 6.97 -8.30
N ALA A 222 -4.22 6.80 -9.10
CA ALA A 222 -3.57 5.51 -9.22
C ALA A 222 -2.63 5.31 -8.01
N LEU A 223 -2.68 4.13 -7.42
CA LEU A 223 -1.81 3.74 -6.30
C LEU A 223 -1.05 2.48 -6.67
N ALA A 224 0.13 2.28 -6.11
CA ALA A 224 0.91 1.07 -6.28
C ALA A 224 1.54 0.67 -4.95
N PHE A 225 1.52 -0.63 -4.69
CA PHE A 225 2.03 -1.22 -3.46
C PHE A 225 2.93 -2.39 -3.83
N THR A 226 4.12 -2.43 -3.25
CA THR A 226 5.02 -3.58 -3.33
C THR A 226 5.42 -3.96 -1.92
N CYS A 227 4.93 -5.10 -1.45
CA CYS A 227 4.99 -5.47 -0.03
C CYS A 227 5.84 -6.71 0.18
N GLY A 228 6.40 -6.82 1.39
CA GLY A 228 7.23 -7.95 1.78
C GLY A 228 6.42 -9.14 2.32
N ASP A 229 6.93 -9.73 3.39
CA ASP A 229 6.29 -10.83 4.09
C ASP A 229 4.96 -10.39 4.71
N PHE A 230 3.94 -11.26 4.63
CA PHE A 230 2.71 -11.10 5.39
C PHE A 230 3.02 -11.12 6.90
N VAL A 231 2.50 -10.13 7.63
CA VAL A 231 2.62 -10.03 9.09
C VAL A 231 1.24 -10.17 9.72
N GLY A 232 1.05 -11.21 10.51
CA GLY A 232 -0.17 -11.45 11.27
C GLY A 232 0.00 -12.65 12.20
N ASP A 233 -1.09 -13.07 12.85
CA ASP A 233 -1.06 -14.20 13.78
C ASP A 233 -0.69 -15.52 13.09
N GLU A 234 -1.11 -15.67 11.84
CA GLU A 234 -0.81 -16.83 11.00
C GLU A 234 0.17 -16.48 9.89
N ARG A 235 1.02 -17.45 9.54
CA ARG A 235 1.89 -17.33 8.38
C ARG A 235 1.11 -17.66 7.12
N LYS A 236 1.19 -16.77 6.13
CA LYS A 236 0.58 -16.93 4.81
C LYS A 236 1.64 -17.17 3.72
N GLY A 237 1.20 -17.57 2.52
CA GLY A 237 2.05 -17.71 1.35
C GLY A 237 2.93 -18.96 1.25
N ILE A 238 2.77 -19.95 2.15
CA ILE A 238 3.54 -21.21 2.09
C ILE A 238 2.75 -22.23 1.27
N LEU A 239 3.09 -22.38 0.00
CA LEU A 239 2.42 -23.28 -0.92
C LEU A 239 3.14 -24.63 -1.02
N GLU A 240 2.51 -25.67 -0.50
CA GLU A 240 2.95 -27.06 -0.69
C GLU A 240 2.52 -27.61 -2.06
N ALA A 241 3.24 -28.62 -2.56
CA ALA A 241 2.86 -29.31 -3.79
C ALA A 241 1.46 -29.95 -3.69
N ASN A 242 0.61 -29.67 -4.67
CA ASN A 242 -0.83 -30.02 -4.71
C ASN A 242 -1.63 -29.47 -3.51
N GLY A 243 -1.05 -28.54 -2.75
CA GLY A 243 -1.69 -27.88 -1.62
C GLY A 243 -2.43 -26.61 -2.04
N THR A 244 -2.95 -25.91 -1.04
CA THR A 244 -3.50 -24.57 -1.18
C THR A 244 -2.87 -23.66 -0.15
N ALA A 245 -2.54 -22.44 -0.56
CA ALA A 245 -2.09 -21.37 0.33
C ALA A 245 -2.76 -20.07 -0.09
N ASP A 246 -2.86 -19.13 0.83
CA ASP A 246 -3.36 -17.80 0.55
C ASP A 246 -2.29 -16.72 0.75
N LEU A 247 -2.46 -15.62 0.05
CA LEU A 247 -1.84 -14.32 0.29
C LEU A 247 -2.94 -13.28 0.35
N GLU A 248 -2.67 -12.18 1.04
CA GLU A 248 -3.66 -11.17 1.33
C GLU A 248 -3.09 -9.78 1.14
N ALA A 249 -3.78 -8.96 0.37
CA ALA A 249 -3.64 -7.51 0.39
C ALA A 249 -4.60 -6.95 1.44
N THR A 250 -4.08 -6.19 2.38
CA THR A 250 -4.83 -5.59 3.50
C THR A 250 -4.91 -4.08 3.31
N PHE A 251 -6.05 -3.49 3.62
CA PHE A 251 -6.35 -2.07 3.43
C PHE A 251 -6.73 -1.42 4.77
N HIS A 252 -5.83 -0.61 5.30
CA HIS A 252 -5.94 0.07 6.59
C HIS A 252 -6.58 1.45 6.42
N PHE A 253 -7.89 1.56 6.64
CA PHE A 253 -8.63 2.83 6.48
C PHE A 253 -8.59 3.74 7.71
N ASP A 254 -8.19 3.19 8.86
CA ASP A 254 -7.78 3.95 10.03
C ASP A 254 -6.60 4.90 9.72
N HIS A 255 -5.74 4.60 8.75
CA HIS A 255 -4.74 5.57 8.28
C HIS A 255 -5.37 6.86 7.71
N LEU A 256 -6.54 6.75 7.07
CA LEU A 256 -7.27 7.91 6.51
C LEU A 256 -8.03 8.67 7.60
N PHE A 257 -8.75 7.94 8.45
CA PHE A 257 -9.70 8.54 9.40
C PHE A 257 -9.15 8.66 10.83
N GLY A 258 -8.01 8.05 11.11
CA GLY A 258 -7.41 7.87 12.42
C GLY A 258 -8.21 6.93 13.32
N ASP A 259 -7.77 6.77 14.56
CA ASP A 259 -8.38 5.92 15.56
C ASP A 259 -8.76 6.74 16.80
N GLY A 260 -10.07 6.84 17.06
CA GLY A 260 -10.62 7.57 18.21
C GLY A 260 -10.34 6.91 19.57
N ASP A 261 -9.93 5.63 19.60
CA ASP A 261 -9.53 4.94 20.82
C ASP A 261 -8.02 5.11 21.13
N ALA A 262 -7.22 5.53 20.15
CA ALA A 262 -5.80 5.85 20.32
C ALA A 262 -5.57 7.27 20.90
N PRO A 263 -4.45 7.50 21.62
CA PRO A 263 -3.99 8.84 21.98
C PRO A 263 -3.93 9.80 20.79
N ALA A 264 -4.27 11.07 21.02
CA ALA A 264 -4.29 12.08 19.96
C ALA A 264 -2.90 12.42 19.39
N ASP A 265 -1.83 12.12 20.14
CA ASP A 265 -0.44 12.32 19.74
C ASP A 265 0.23 11.07 19.14
N ASP A 266 -0.50 9.96 19.00
CA ASP A 266 0.00 8.77 18.30
C ASP A 266 0.12 9.02 16.80
N ASP A 267 1.05 8.31 16.15
CA ASP A 267 1.35 8.47 14.72
C ASP A 267 0.11 8.25 13.84
N ILE A 268 -0.75 7.27 14.19
CA ILE A 268 -2.02 7.01 13.48
C ILE A 268 -2.93 8.24 13.48
N ASN A 269 -2.98 8.98 14.58
CA ASN A 269 -3.86 10.13 14.74
C ASN A 269 -3.24 11.42 14.24
N THR A 270 -1.92 11.59 14.34
CA THR A 270 -1.24 12.80 13.85
C THR A 270 -1.07 12.78 12.33
N GLY A 271 -0.97 11.58 11.73
CA GLY A 271 -0.86 11.39 10.28
C GLY A 271 -2.21 11.40 9.54
N ALA A 272 -3.31 10.99 10.19
CA ALA A 272 -4.61 10.87 9.54
C ALA A 272 -5.30 12.21 9.21
N LEU A 273 -6.25 12.18 8.26
CA LEU A 273 -7.12 13.32 7.94
C LEU A 273 -8.23 13.48 9.00
N GLY A 274 -8.86 12.37 9.38
CA GLY A 274 -10.12 12.39 10.13
C GLY A 274 -11.35 12.56 9.23
N PHE A 275 -12.53 12.69 9.83
CA PHE A 275 -13.79 12.88 9.11
C PHE A 275 -14.34 14.31 9.19
N ASP A 276 -13.91 15.13 10.16
CA ASP A 276 -14.32 16.54 10.30
C ASP A 276 -14.07 17.35 9.01
N PRO A 277 -12.90 17.26 8.33
CA PRO A 277 -12.68 18.00 7.08
C PRO A 277 -13.65 17.61 5.96
N LEU A 278 -14.06 16.34 5.91
CA LEU A 278 -15.01 15.84 4.91
C LEU A 278 -16.44 16.25 5.25
N ALA A 279 -16.82 16.16 6.53
CA ALA A 279 -18.13 16.59 7.03
C ALA A 279 -18.36 18.09 6.79
N ALA A 280 -17.32 18.92 6.85
CA ALA A 280 -17.39 20.34 6.55
C ALA A 280 -17.76 20.63 5.08
N LEU A 281 -17.54 19.68 4.17
CA LEU A 281 -17.89 19.75 2.76
C LEU A 281 -19.28 19.16 2.44
N ALA A 282 -20.04 18.76 3.46
CA ALA A 282 -21.36 18.20 3.26
C ALA A 282 -22.31 19.22 2.60
N GLU A 283 -22.96 18.80 1.52
CA GLU A 283 -24.00 19.58 0.85
C GLU A 283 -25.33 18.85 0.97
N ASN A 284 -26.39 19.58 1.31
CA ASN A 284 -27.74 19.01 1.50
C ASN A 284 -27.81 17.84 2.51
N GLY A 285 -26.88 17.82 3.47
CA GLY A 285 -26.83 16.79 4.52
C GLY A 285 -26.12 15.50 4.10
N GLU A 286 -25.34 15.52 3.01
CA GLU A 286 -24.58 14.37 2.51
C GLU A 286 -23.15 14.81 2.15
N VAL A 287 -22.17 13.95 2.40
CA VAL A 287 -20.80 14.11 1.89
C VAL A 287 -20.69 13.31 0.59
N ASN A 288 -20.70 13.97 -0.56
CA ASN A 288 -20.61 13.29 -1.85
C ASN A 288 -19.50 13.89 -2.69
N LEU A 289 -18.30 13.33 -2.54
CA LEU A 289 -17.06 13.92 -3.04
C LEU A 289 -16.35 12.95 -3.98
N ASP A 290 -15.81 13.48 -5.06
CA ASP A 290 -14.80 12.82 -5.89
C ASP A 290 -13.44 13.51 -5.72
N SER A 291 -12.38 12.98 -6.35
CA SER A 291 -11.03 13.57 -6.32
C SER A 291 -11.02 15.09 -6.61
N ALA A 292 -11.79 15.54 -7.60
CA ALA A 292 -11.84 16.95 -7.98
C ALA A 292 -12.56 17.80 -6.93
N ALA A 293 -13.65 17.30 -6.34
CA ALA A 293 -14.35 17.97 -5.25
C ALA A 293 -13.50 18.01 -3.96
N LEU A 294 -12.71 16.98 -3.68
CA LEU A 294 -11.77 16.95 -2.56
C LEU A 294 -10.67 18.01 -2.74
N GLU A 295 -10.04 18.07 -3.93
CA GLU A 295 -9.02 19.07 -4.25
C GLU A 295 -9.56 20.51 -4.12
N ALA A 296 -10.79 20.74 -4.61
CA ALA A 296 -11.40 22.07 -4.59
C ALA A 296 -11.95 22.47 -3.21
N GLY A 297 -12.42 21.49 -2.43
CA GLY A 297 -13.13 21.71 -1.18
C GLY A 297 -12.24 21.73 0.05
N LEU A 298 -11.24 20.84 0.11
CA LEU A 298 -10.34 20.76 1.26
C LEU A 298 -9.41 21.98 1.33
N SER A 299 -8.94 22.28 2.54
CA SER A 299 -7.84 23.22 2.70
C SER A 299 -6.57 22.67 2.03
N ALA A 300 -5.63 23.53 1.67
CA ALA A 300 -4.39 23.08 1.05
C ALA A 300 -3.58 22.12 1.95
N GLU A 301 -3.68 22.29 3.27
CA GLU A 301 -3.05 21.39 4.25
C GLU A 301 -3.77 20.05 4.31
N ASP A 302 -5.10 20.05 4.41
CA ASP A 302 -5.91 18.83 4.47
C ASP A 302 -5.81 18.01 3.18
N TYR A 303 -5.81 18.67 2.01
CA TYR A 303 -5.64 17.98 0.73
C TYR A 303 -4.23 17.37 0.59
N ALA A 304 -3.20 18.07 1.07
CA ALA A 304 -1.84 17.52 1.10
C ALA A 304 -1.76 16.30 2.03
N THR A 305 -2.35 16.39 3.23
CA THR A 305 -2.48 15.26 4.17
C THR A 305 -3.20 14.09 3.50
N PHE A 306 -4.35 14.33 2.88
CA PHE A 306 -5.12 13.33 2.15
C PHE A 306 -4.27 12.59 1.10
N LEU A 307 -3.58 13.31 0.21
CA LEU A 307 -2.74 12.70 -0.83
C LEU A 307 -1.57 11.91 -0.25
N ASN A 308 -0.95 12.41 0.82
CA ASN A 308 0.19 11.76 1.46
C ASN A 308 -0.18 10.46 2.18
N ILE A 309 -1.44 10.31 2.62
CA ILE A 309 -1.91 9.10 3.31
C ILE A 309 -2.23 7.97 2.34
N LEU A 310 -2.71 8.26 1.13
CA LEU A 310 -3.19 7.21 0.19
C LEU A 310 -2.19 6.06 -0.04
N PRO A 311 -0.87 6.30 -0.18
CA PRO A 311 0.12 5.23 -0.31
C PRO A 311 0.29 4.35 0.92
N SER A 312 -0.11 4.83 2.10
CA SER A 312 0.00 4.07 3.36
C SER A 312 -1.19 3.12 3.60
N LEU A 313 -2.22 3.17 2.74
CA LEU A 313 -3.42 2.35 2.93
C LEU A 313 -3.17 0.86 2.70
N GLY A 314 -2.21 0.49 1.85
CA GLY A 314 -1.99 -0.89 1.44
C GLY A 314 -0.93 -1.59 2.28
N HIS A 315 -1.23 -2.83 2.70
CA HIS A 315 -0.41 -3.68 3.56
C HIS A 315 -0.53 -5.17 3.15
N VAL A 316 0.26 -6.03 3.78
CA VAL A 316 0.08 -7.48 3.80
C VAL A 316 -0.09 -7.95 5.25
N GLY A 317 -1.34 -7.99 5.72
CA GLY A 317 -1.64 -8.03 7.15
C GLY A 317 -1.24 -6.70 7.79
N GLU A 318 -0.31 -6.74 8.74
CA GLU A 318 0.38 -5.58 9.34
C GLU A 318 1.73 -5.27 8.67
N GLY A 319 2.06 -5.98 7.58
CA GLY A 319 3.33 -5.85 6.90
C GLY A 319 3.33 -4.64 5.97
N HIS A 320 4.32 -3.75 6.15
CA HIS A 320 4.45 -2.54 5.33
C HIS A 320 4.65 -2.85 3.84
N CYS A 321 4.31 -1.87 3.01
CA CYS A 321 4.58 -1.84 1.58
C CYS A 321 5.52 -0.69 1.24
N GLU A 322 6.22 -0.80 0.11
CA GLU A 322 6.87 0.35 -0.50
C GLU A 322 5.79 1.30 -1.00
N GLU A 323 5.78 2.52 -0.46
CA GLU A 323 4.82 3.57 -0.79
C GLU A 323 5.20 4.24 -2.11
N ILE A 324 4.53 3.87 -3.21
CA ILE A 324 4.74 4.47 -4.53
C ILE A 324 3.51 5.28 -4.92
N GLN A 325 3.61 6.61 -4.86
CA GLN A 325 2.65 7.46 -5.56
C GLN A 325 2.86 7.35 -7.07
N LEU A 326 1.90 6.76 -7.77
CA LEU A 326 1.81 6.93 -9.21
C LEU A 326 1.26 8.34 -9.45
N THR A 327 2.13 9.30 -9.74
CA THR A 327 1.71 10.66 -10.04
C THR A 327 0.64 10.65 -11.14
N ALA A 328 -0.52 11.23 -10.87
CA ALA A 328 -1.52 11.49 -11.90
C ALA A 328 -0.88 12.40 -12.98
N SER A 329 -0.71 11.85 -14.18
CA SER A 329 -0.18 12.57 -15.35
C SER A 329 -1.23 13.42 -16.04
#